data_AF-A0A1H0UN38-F1
#
_entry.id   AF-A0A1H0UN38-F1
#
_cell.length_a   1.000
_cell.length_b   1.000
_cell.length_c   1.000
_cell.angle_alpha   90.00
_cell.angle_beta   90.00
_cell.angle_gamma   90.00
#
_symmetry.space_group_name_H-M   'P 1'
#
loop_
_entity.id
_entity.type
_entity.pdbx_description
1 polymer ?
#
loop_
_entity_poly.entity_id
_entity_poly.type
_entity_poly.pdbx_seq_one_letter_code
_entity_poly.pdbx_strand_id
1 'polypeptide(L)'
;MRSIRPSFTARRERSARRRTSPLSVVALAAALALTATACESGDAEAGGEATASAAAGGDGKITIPDDIKDRLKEHGIDLDKWKDGAWKNWDRDDWLREAKDYINPIIEGLWDPDRMREADDPDRGVDDSDLSGDQGVTDPTPEPVDAQAVAPTYHANAPQAGKVLFDSPDGPAVCSATVVKDPANPGKSNMVWTAGHCVHAGKSGGWYRNIAFVPSYNDAAMETSELEGAAREKVAPYGVWWADWAQTSDQWIAQGGQTGGDGASYDFAVLHVKPEAGGNGKSLEETVGSALPVNFNAPAVPDVASMKAIGYPAAAPFDGQKLYQCQDKPGRLSINASDPTMYRIGCTMTGGSSGGGWVATGSDGKPALVSNTSIGPVTSGWLAGPRLGKEAKDIFDSVSEKYTGQ
;
A
#
# COMPACT_ATOMS: atom_id res chain seq x y z
N MET A 1 -61.24 -13.16 27.88
CA MET A 1 -61.95 -11.89 28.16
C MET A 1 -61.86 -11.01 26.93
N ARG A 2 -62.95 -10.30 26.61
CA ARG A 2 -63.20 -9.53 25.39
C ARG A 2 -62.53 -8.14 25.42
N SER A 3 -62.14 -7.66 24.22
CA SER A 3 -62.29 -6.30 23.63
C SER A 3 -61.70 -5.08 24.41
N ILE A 4 -61.10 -4.04 23.82
CA ILE A 4 -61.68 -2.98 22.96
C ILE A 4 -60.52 -2.08 22.42
N ARG A 5 -60.55 -1.73 21.13
CA ARG A 5 -60.00 -0.48 20.51
C ARG A 5 -61.21 0.47 20.28
N PRO A 6 -61.07 1.73 19.81
CA PRO A 6 -60.05 2.80 19.95
C PRO A 6 -60.74 4.17 20.28
N SER A 7 -60.03 5.32 20.22
CA SER A 7 -60.52 6.58 19.56
C SER A 7 -59.74 7.88 19.89
N PHE A 8 -59.27 8.52 18.81
CA PHE A 8 -59.24 9.96 18.46
C PHE A 8 -58.96 11.04 19.52
N THR A 9 -58.02 11.96 19.23
CA THR A 9 -58.31 13.29 18.63
C THR A 9 -57.06 14.17 18.51
N ALA A 10 -57.14 15.12 17.58
CA ALA A 10 -56.08 15.96 17.05
C ALA A 10 -56.06 17.39 17.65
N ARG A 11 -54.90 18.05 17.54
CA ARG A 11 -54.67 19.51 17.48
C ARG A 11 -53.22 19.68 17.02
N ARG A 12 -52.83 20.20 15.84
CA ARG A 12 -53.10 21.47 15.14
C ARG A 12 -52.79 22.70 15.99
N GLU A 13 -51.63 23.32 15.76
CA GLU A 13 -51.42 24.75 15.46
C GLU A 13 -49.93 25.01 15.14
N ARG A 14 -49.62 25.45 13.90
CA ARG A 14 -49.19 26.82 13.48
C ARG A 14 -47.69 27.09 13.74
N SER A 15 -46.84 27.12 12.71
CA SER A 15 -46.64 28.17 11.67
C SER A 15 -45.91 29.43 12.18
N ALA A 16 -44.65 29.57 11.76
CA ALA A 16 -43.99 30.85 11.40
C ALA A 16 -42.71 30.50 10.60
N ARG A 17 -42.74 30.51 9.27
CA ARG A 17 -42.37 31.60 8.33
C ARG A 17 -40.91 32.10 8.41
N ARG A 18 -40.18 31.72 7.34
CA ARG A 18 -39.27 32.50 6.47
C ARG A 18 -38.17 33.34 7.13
N ARG A 19 -36.94 33.13 6.64
CA ARG A 19 -36.22 34.13 5.83
C ARG A 19 -35.09 33.50 5.01
N THR A 20 -35.22 33.62 3.70
CA THR A 20 -34.16 33.54 2.70
C THR A 20 -33.40 34.86 2.67
N SER A 21 -32.08 34.84 2.44
CA SER A 21 -31.36 35.91 1.73
C SER A 21 -30.10 35.36 1.07
N PRO A 22 -29.67 35.89 -0.10
CA PRO A 22 -28.69 35.28 -0.98
C PRO A 22 -27.35 36.05 -1.08
N LEU A 23 -26.37 35.39 -1.73
CA LEU A 23 -25.26 35.92 -2.55
C LEU A 23 -24.15 36.76 -1.92
N SER A 24 -22.91 36.26 -2.06
CA SER A 24 -21.78 37.07 -2.59
C SER A 24 -20.81 36.15 -3.35
N VAL A 25 -20.80 36.27 -4.68
CA VAL A 25 -19.74 35.77 -5.56
C VAL A 25 -18.67 36.87 -5.60
N VAL A 26 -17.42 36.54 -5.27
CA VAL A 26 -16.27 37.40 -5.49
C VAL A 26 -15.40 36.76 -6.57
N ALA A 27 -15.50 37.31 -7.78
CA ALA A 27 -14.59 37.04 -8.87
C ALA A 27 -13.42 38.03 -8.77
N LEU A 28 -12.19 37.56 -8.56
CA LEU A 28 -10.99 38.33 -8.84
C LEU A 28 -10.42 37.85 -10.18
N ALA A 29 -10.61 38.68 -11.21
CA ALA A 29 -9.84 38.63 -12.43
C ALA A 29 -8.57 39.47 -12.23
N ALA A 30 -7.40 38.84 -12.27
CA ALA A 30 -6.13 39.53 -12.42
C ALA A 30 -5.62 39.29 -13.84
N ALA A 31 -5.75 40.31 -14.69
CA ALA A 31 -5.10 40.38 -15.98
C ALA A 31 -3.67 40.90 -15.76
N LEU A 32 -2.67 40.14 -16.23
CA LEU A 32 -1.31 40.63 -16.46
C LEU A 32 -1.00 40.39 -17.93
N ALA A 33 -0.81 41.50 -18.64
CA ALA A 33 -0.31 41.56 -20.00
C ALA A 33 0.94 42.45 -20.04
N LEU A 34 1.79 42.19 -21.03
CA LEU A 34 2.97 42.95 -21.51
C LEU A 34 4.29 42.61 -20.78
N THR A 35 5.44 42.37 -21.40
CA THR A 35 5.89 42.49 -22.81
C THR A 35 7.23 41.75 -23.02
N ALA A 36 7.58 41.57 -24.29
CA ALA A 36 8.63 40.72 -24.87
C ALA A 36 10.09 41.25 -24.85
N THR A 37 10.95 40.48 -25.55
CA THR A 37 12.34 40.70 -26.06
C THR A 37 13.45 40.05 -25.20
N ALA A 38 14.46 39.35 -25.71
CA ALA A 38 14.96 39.10 -27.07
C ALA A 38 15.76 37.78 -27.13
N CYS A 39 15.92 37.24 -28.35
CA CYS A 39 16.94 36.25 -28.73
C CYS A 39 18.36 36.78 -28.47
N GLU A 40 19.31 35.89 -28.19
CA GLU A 40 20.58 35.86 -28.94
C GLU A 40 21.23 34.46 -28.85
N SER A 41 21.56 33.95 -30.03
CA SER A 41 22.28 32.73 -30.37
C SER A 41 23.79 32.82 -30.11
N GLY A 42 24.46 31.70 -29.84
CA GLY A 42 25.91 31.59 -29.93
C GLY A 42 26.45 30.19 -29.67
N ASP A 43 26.68 29.43 -30.74
CA ASP A 43 27.48 28.19 -30.77
C ASP A 43 28.97 28.50 -30.49
N ALA A 44 29.63 27.61 -29.74
CA ALA A 44 31.05 27.30 -29.92
C ALA A 44 31.39 25.94 -29.31
N GLU A 45 31.53 24.95 -30.20
CA GLU A 45 32.25 23.69 -30.01
C GLU A 45 33.71 23.93 -29.60
N ALA A 46 34.19 23.20 -28.58
CA ALA A 46 35.61 22.91 -28.40
C ALA A 46 35.78 21.64 -27.56
N GLY A 47 36.24 20.57 -28.22
CA GLY A 47 36.52 19.28 -27.61
C GLY A 47 37.70 19.28 -26.64
N GLY A 48 37.64 18.33 -25.71
CA GLY A 48 38.73 17.95 -24.81
C GLY A 48 38.47 16.54 -24.29
N GLU A 49 39.20 15.57 -24.82
CA GLU A 49 39.19 14.18 -24.38
C GLU A 49 40.19 13.97 -23.22
N ALA A 50 39.87 13.00 -22.37
CA ALA A 50 40.67 12.37 -21.30
C ALA A 50 40.71 13.06 -19.92
N THR A 51 40.01 12.48 -18.94
CA THR A 51 40.61 11.48 -18.01
C THR A 51 39.56 11.01 -17.01
N ALA A 52 39.55 9.70 -16.76
CA ALA A 52 38.80 9.09 -15.68
C ALA A 52 39.24 9.68 -14.34
N SER A 53 38.28 10.18 -13.56
CA SER A 53 38.40 10.32 -12.11
C SER A 53 37.12 9.80 -11.49
N ALA A 54 37.24 8.61 -10.91
CA ALA A 54 36.34 8.17 -9.87
C ALA A 54 36.41 9.20 -8.74
N ALA A 55 35.30 9.91 -8.51
CA ALA A 55 35.06 10.65 -7.30
C ALA A 55 33.76 10.11 -6.71
N ALA A 56 33.93 9.23 -5.71
CA ALA A 56 32.93 9.00 -4.69
C ALA A 56 32.70 10.33 -3.94
N GLY A 57 31.43 10.65 -3.71
CA GLY A 57 31.02 11.90 -3.05
C GLY A 57 29.78 12.48 -3.71
N GLY A 58 28.67 11.73 -3.70
CA GLY A 58 27.37 12.31 -3.96
C GLY A 58 27.00 13.17 -2.76
N ASP A 59 27.13 14.48 -2.88
CA ASP A 59 26.47 15.43 -1.98
C ASP A 59 24.97 15.13 -2.06
N GLY A 60 24.42 14.51 -1.01
CA GLY A 60 23.02 14.09 -0.88
C GLY A 60 22.05 15.28 -0.84
N LYS A 61 21.94 15.98 -1.98
CA LYS A 61 20.93 17.00 -2.24
C LYS A 61 19.58 16.32 -2.31
N ILE A 62 18.82 16.44 -1.22
CA ILE A 62 17.43 15.99 -1.19
C ILE A 62 16.65 16.79 -2.20
N THR A 63 16.09 16.11 -3.18
CA THR A 63 15.07 16.70 -4.03
C THR A 63 13.73 16.43 -3.37
N ILE A 64 13.17 17.45 -2.74
CA ILE A 64 11.88 17.35 -2.06
C ILE A 64 10.90 18.21 -2.82
N PRO A 65 9.84 17.60 -3.37
CA PRO A 65 8.72 18.34 -3.93
C PRO A 65 8.20 19.40 -2.94
N ASP A 66 7.83 20.58 -3.44
CA ASP A 66 7.49 21.71 -2.58
C ASP A 66 6.25 21.44 -1.71
N ASP A 67 5.32 20.61 -2.19
CA ASP A 67 4.15 20.13 -1.43
C ASP A 67 4.56 19.31 -0.19
N ILE A 68 5.64 18.52 -0.28
CA ILE A 68 6.15 17.77 0.86
C ILE A 68 6.86 18.73 1.83
N LYS A 69 7.59 19.74 1.36
CA LYS A 69 8.25 20.74 2.23
C LYS A 69 7.25 21.54 3.07
N ASP A 70 6.13 21.93 2.48
CA ASP A 70 5.12 22.71 3.19
C ASP A 70 4.42 21.86 4.25
N ARG A 71 4.06 20.61 3.94
CA ARG A 71 3.50 19.66 4.91
C ARG A 71 4.46 19.36 6.04
N LEU A 72 5.73 19.14 5.72
CA LEU A 72 6.79 18.96 6.73
C LEU A 72 6.85 20.15 7.69
N LYS A 73 6.81 21.40 7.19
CA LYS A 73 6.77 22.60 8.03
C LYS A 73 5.48 22.70 8.86
N GLU A 74 4.33 22.43 8.27
CA GLU A 74 3.02 22.45 8.95
C GLU A 74 2.98 21.49 10.14
N HIS A 75 3.65 20.35 10.02
CA HIS A 75 3.76 19.33 11.06
C HIS A 75 5.06 19.43 11.90
N GLY A 76 5.84 20.51 11.75
CA GLY A 76 7.06 20.74 12.55
C GLY A 76 8.23 19.78 12.27
N ILE A 77 8.19 19.05 11.15
CA ILE A 77 9.21 18.08 10.76
C ILE A 77 10.33 18.78 10.00
N ASP A 78 11.52 18.78 10.59
CA ASP A 78 12.76 19.28 9.99
C ASP A 78 13.44 18.15 9.21
N LEU A 79 13.72 18.39 7.93
CA LEU A 79 14.31 17.40 7.03
C LEU A 79 15.72 16.97 7.37
N ASP A 80 16.54 17.93 7.79
CA ASP A 80 17.93 17.65 8.11
C ASP A 80 17.96 16.81 9.38
N LYS A 81 17.11 17.15 10.36
CA LYS A 81 16.90 16.29 11.54
C LYS A 81 16.30 14.94 11.20
N TRP A 82 15.37 14.88 10.24
CA TRP A 82 14.77 13.63 9.81
C TRP A 82 15.83 12.70 9.24
N LYS A 83 16.67 13.18 8.32
CA LYS A 83 17.84 12.43 7.84
C LYS A 83 18.77 11.98 8.95
N ASP A 84 19.01 12.84 9.94
CA ASP A 84 19.85 12.55 11.11
C ASP A 84 19.17 11.62 12.13
N GLY A 85 17.99 11.08 11.80
CA GLY A 85 17.33 10.02 12.56
C GLY A 85 16.13 10.46 13.41
N ALA A 86 15.61 11.69 13.24
CA ALA A 86 14.42 12.14 13.97
C ALA A 86 13.16 11.27 13.68
N TRP A 87 13.14 10.56 12.54
CA TRP A 87 12.10 9.57 12.23
C TRP A 87 12.06 8.37 13.19
N LYS A 88 13.03 8.22 14.09
CA LYS A 88 13.00 7.22 15.16
C LYS A 88 12.16 7.64 16.36
N ASN A 89 11.76 8.92 16.44
CA ASN A 89 10.92 9.40 17.54
C ASN A 89 9.43 9.11 17.26
N TRP A 90 8.87 8.13 17.97
CA TRP A 90 7.49 7.66 17.83
C TRP A 90 6.55 8.23 18.91
N ASP A 91 6.74 9.49 19.31
CA ASP A 91 5.84 10.15 20.25
C ASP A 91 4.40 10.10 19.71
N ARG A 92 3.46 9.66 20.56
CA ARG A 92 2.05 9.50 20.20
C ARG A 92 1.37 10.84 19.89
N ASP A 93 1.85 11.93 20.48
CA ASP A 93 1.28 13.26 20.24
C ASP A 93 1.68 13.81 18.85
N ASP A 94 2.82 13.37 18.31
CA ASP A 94 3.34 13.75 17.00
C ASP A 94 3.08 12.67 15.91
N TRP A 95 2.47 11.55 16.28
CA TRP A 95 2.25 10.43 15.37
C TRP A 95 1.10 10.74 14.41
N LEU A 96 1.47 11.19 13.21
CA LEU A 96 0.56 11.48 12.09
C LEU A 96 -0.39 10.31 11.84
N ARG A 97 -1.69 10.60 11.73
CA ARG A 97 -2.73 9.57 11.69
C ARG A 97 -3.67 9.68 10.49
N GLU A 98 -4.10 10.89 10.13
CA GLU A 98 -5.03 11.06 9.00
C GLU A 98 -4.27 11.00 7.67
N ALA A 99 -4.91 10.54 6.59
CA ALA A 99 -4.25 10.42 5.27
C ALA A 99 -3.67 11.75 4.78
N LYS A 100 -4.37 12.86 5.00
CA LYS A 100 -3.90 14.23 4.71
C LYS A 100 -2.61 14.62 5.45
N ASP A 101 -2.29 13.94 6.55
CA ASP A 101 -1.12 14.19 7.37
C ASP A 101 0.05 13.26 6.99
N TYR A 102 -0.14 12.26 6.11
CA TYR A 102 0.89 11.27 5.72
C TYR A 102 2.17 11.90 5.14
N ILE A 103 3.30 11.79 5.83
CA ILE A 103 4.57 12.36 5.37
C ILE A 103 5.63 11.27 5.26
N ASN A 104 6.28 11.19 4.10
CA ASN A 104 7.33 10.21 3.81
C ASN A 104 8.43 10.82 2.92
N PRO A 105 9.36 11.59 3.50
CA PRO A 105 10.47 12.18 2.74
C PRO A 105 11.46 11.09 2.33
N ILE A 106 12.05 11.24 1.13
CA ILE A 106 13.08 10.34 0.64
C ILE A 106 14.37 10.58 1.42
N ILE A 107 14.91 9.50 2.01
CA ILE A 107 16.27 9.45 2.54
C ILE A 107 17.07 8.55 1.61
N GLU A 108 17.85 9.17 0.72
CA GLU A 108 18.65 8.46 -0.28
C GLU A 108 19.57 7.43 0.38
N GLY A 109 19.55 6.20 -0.12
CA GLY A 109 20.38 5.12 0.40
C GLY A 109 19.93 4.54 1.73
N LEU A 110 18.81 5.00 2.33
CA LEU A 110 18.30 4.41 3.57
C LEU A 110 18.03 2.92 3.39
N TRP A 111 17.28 2.56 2.34
CA TRP A 111 17.03 1.17 1.98
C TRP A 111 18.19 0.66 1.10
N ASP A 112 19.31 0.37 1.76
CA ASP A 112 20.42 -0.42 1.22
C ASP A 112 20.14 -1.94 1.37
N PRO A 113 20.85 -2.81 0.64
CA PRO A 113 20.61 -4.25 0.69
C PRO A 113 20.65 -4.89 2.08
N ASP A 114 21.50 -4.40 2.98
CA ASP A 114 21.63 -4.95 4.33
C ASP A 114 20.38 -4.62 5.15
N ARG A 115 19.94 -3.36 5.11
CA ARG A 115 18.70 -2.94 5.80
C ARG A 115 17.45 -3.62 5.23
N MET A 116 17.40 -3.86 3.92
CA MET A 116 16.28 -4.59 3.30
C MET A 116 16.20 -6.05 3.80
N ARG A 117 17.36 -6.69 3.98
CA ARG A 117 17.46 -8.07 4.45
C ARG A 117 17.06 -8.20 5.92
N GLU A 118 17.44 -7.22 6.75
CA GLU A 118 17.17 -7.19 8.19
C GLU A 118 15.72 -6.80 8.55
N ALA A 119 14.91 -6.36 7.59
CA ALA A 119 13.52 -6.00 7.84
C ALA A 119 12.68 -7.24 8.20
N ASP A 120 12.06 -7.20 9.38
CA ASP A 120 11.34 -8.34 9.96
C ASP A 120 9.82 -8.22 9.74
N ASP A 121 9.08 -9.30 9.96
CA ASP A 121 7.62 -9.19 9.91
C ASP A 121 7.05 -8.44 11.13
N PRO A 122 6.00 -7.61 10.94
CA PRO A 122 5.17 -7.24 12.06
C PRO A 122 4.38 -8.49 12.47
N ASP A 123 4.42 -8.91 13.74
CA ASP A 123 3.61 -10.03 14.23
C ASP A 123 2.12 -9.68 14.13
N ARG A 124 1.33 -10.51 13.42
CA ARG A 124 -0.10 -10.31 13.15
C ARG A 124 -0.93 -11.58 13.33
N GLY A 125 -0.44 -12.52 14.14
CA GLY A 125 -1.14 -13.77 14.37
C GLY A 125 -2.59 -13.58 14.86
N VAL A 126 -3.47 -14.45 14.37
CA VAL A 126 -4.86 -14.57 14.84
C VAL A 126 -5.03 -15.94 15.47
N ASP A 127 -5.54 -15.98 16.70
CA ASP A 127 -5.91 -17.22 17.39
C ASP A 127 -7.41 -17.53 17.19
N ASP A 128 -7.81 -18.80 17.34
CA ASP A 128 -9.22 -19.21 17.18
C ASP A 128 -10.17 -18.45 18.13
N SER A 129 -9.68 -18.02 19.30
CA SER A 129 -10.44 -17.20 20.25
C SER A 129 -10.78 -15.81 19.72
N ASP A 130 -9.98 -15.31 18.77
CA ASP A 130 -10.15 -14.00 18.17
C ASP A 130 -11.27 -13.98 17.11
N LEU A 131 -11.73 -15.16 16.69
CA LEU A 131 -12.86 -15.34 15.77
C LEU A 131 -14.22 -15.44 16.48
N SER A 132 -14.28 -15.09 17.77
CA SER A 132 -15.50 -15.22 18.60
C SER A 132 -16.68 -14.34 18.14
N GLY A 133 -16.45 -13.37 17.26
CA GLY A 133 -17.46 -12.50 16.65
C GLY A 133 -18.10 -13.03 15.35
N ASP A 134 -17.74 -14.25 14.90
CA ASP A 134 -18.18 -14.84 13.64
C ASP A 134 -19.72 -14.97 13.51
N GLN A 135 -20.26 -14.71 12.30
CA GLN A 135 -21.69 -14.88 11.97
C GLN A 135 -22.15 -16.35 11.86
N GLY A 136 -21.28 -17.33 12.09
CA GLY A 136 -21.53 -18.74 11.76
C GLY A 136 -21.58 -18.99 10.24
N VAL A 137 -21.01 -18.08 9.45
CA VAL A 137 -20.89 -18.19 7.98
C VAL A 137 -19.46 -18.51 7.55
N THR A 138 -18.52 -18.58 8.50
CA THR A 138 -17.17 -19.09 8.28
C THR A 138 -17.23 -20.54 7.84
N ASP A 139 -16.58 -20.84 6.72
CA ASP A 139 -16.46 -22.21 6.22
C ASP A 139 -15.45 -22.99 7.10
N PRO A 140 -15.28 -24.31 6.95
CA PRO A 140 -14.20 -25.04 7.64
C PRO A 140 -12.81 -24.49 7.29
N THR A 141 -11.87 -24.58 8.24
CA THR A 141 -10.46 -24.23 7.99
C THR A 141 -9.92 -25.09 6.84
N PRO A 142 -9.31 -24.49 5.80
CA PRO A 142 -8.77 -25.25 4.69
C PRO A 142 -7.56 -26.06 5.13
N GLU A 143 -7.27 -27.15 4.42
CA GLU A 143 -6.02 -27.89 4.59
C GLU A 143 -4.83 -27.01 4.20
N PRO A 144 -3.70 -27.08 4.93
CA PRO A 144 -2.52 -26.31 4.57
C PRO A 144 -2.01 -26.61 3.16
N VAL A 145 -1.71 -25.56 2.40
CA VAL A 145 -1.06 -25.65 1.09
C VAL A 145 0.37 -25.13 1.20
N ASP A 146 1.33 -25.97 0.87
CA ASP A 146 2.74 -25.59 0.90
C ASP A 146 3.02 -24.47 -0.11
N ALA A 147 3.53 -23.35 0.40
CA ALA A 147 3.96 -22.22 -0.41
C ALA A 147 5.06 -22.65 -1.40
N GLN A 148 4.83 -22.38 -2.68
CA GLN A 148 5.76 -22.72 -3.75
C GLN A 148 6.63 -21.50 -4.06
N ALA A 149 7.94 -21.70 -4.14
CA ALA A 149 8.84 -20.64 -4.61
C ALA A 149 8.45 -20.27 -6.04
N VAL A 150 8.35 -18.96 -6.32
CA VAL A 150 8.22 -18.48 -7.68
C VAL A 150 9.55 -18.74 -8.39
N ALA A 151 9.52 -19.08 -9.68
CA ALA A 151 10.75 -19.32 -10.43
C ALA A 151 11.58 -18.02 -10.53
N PRO A 152 12.92 -18.10 -10.41
CA PRO A 152 13.81 -16.95 -10.62
C PRO A 152 13.53 -16.23 -11.94
N THR A 153 13.94 -14.97 -12.06
CA THR A 153 13.43 -14.03 -13.08
C THR A 153 12.02 -13.57 -12.72
N TYR A 154 11.84 -13.10 -11.48
CA TYR A 154 10.54 -12.63 -10.96
C TYR A 154 9.90 -11.57 -11.84
N HIS A 155 10.68 -10.71 -12.49
CA HIS A 155 10.15 -9.76 -13.46
C HIS A 155 9.45 -10.41 -14.66
N ALA A 156 9.76 -11.66 -14.99
CA ALA A 156 9.05 -12.41 -16.03
C ALA A 156 7.89 -13.23 -15.47
N ASN A 157 8.05 -13.80 -14.26
CA ASN A 157 7.12 -14.77 -13.69
C ASN A 157 6.02 -14.14 -12.81
N ALA A 158 6.30 -13.00 -12.20
CA ALA A 158 5.41 -12.23 -11.34
C ALA A 158 5.78 -10.72 -11.33
N PRO A 159 5.81 -10.03 -12.50
CA PRO A 159 6.31 -8.66 -12.63
C PRO A 159 5.63 -7.65 -11.70
N GLN A 160 4.37 -7.90 -11.34
CA GLN A 160 3.59 -7.00 -10.52
C GLN A 160 3.91 -7.17 -9.03
N ALA A 161 4.57 -8.25 -8.61
CA ALA A 161 4.88 -8.49 -7.21
C ALA A 161 6.16 -7.76 -6.77
N GLY A 162 6.16 -7.29 -5.53
CA GLY A 162 7.34 -6.69 -4.91
C GLY A 162 7.25 -6.66 -3.39
N LYS A 163 8.38 -6.31 -2.78
CA LYS A 163 8.54 -6.22 -1.33
C LYS A 163 8.24 -4.79 -0.87
N VAL A 164 7.54 -4.63 0.24
CA VAL A 164 7.33 -3.34 0.90
C VAL A 164 8.20 -3.30 2.15
N LEU A 165 8.91 -2.21 2.33
CA LEU A 165 9.80 -1.96 3.45
C LEU A 165 9.35 -0.67 4.13
N PHE A 166 9.35 -0.66 5.45
CA PHE A 166 8.93 0.50 6.23
C PHE A 166 9.56 0.48 7.61
N ASP A 167 9.59 1.63 8.28
CA ASP A 167 9.97 1.71 9.68
C ASP A 167 8.72 1.69 10.56
N SER A 168 8.74 0.80 11.54
CA SER A 168 7.76 0.69 12.61
C SER A 168 8.38 1.12 13.95
N PRO A 169 7.57 1.28 15.02
CA PRO A 169 8.10 1.49 16.37
C PRO A 169 9.06 0.39 16.85
N ASP A 170 8.89 -0.84 16.36
CA ASP A 170 9.69 -2.01 16.76
C ASP A 170 10.95 -2.20 15.90
N GLY A 171 11.07 -1.45 14.80
CA GLY A 171 12.21 -1.50 13.87
C GLY A 171 11.79 -1.55 12.39
N PRO A 172 12.78 -1.75 11.49
CA PRO A 172 12.52 -1.99 10.08
C PRO A 172 11.63 -3.22 9.90
N ALA A 173 10.56 -3.06 9.15
CA ALA A 173 9.54 -4.07 8.97
C ALA A 173 9.24 -4.30 7.49
N VAL A 174 8.60 -5.43 7.22
CA VAL A 174 8.42 -5.93 5.86
C VAL A 174 7.01 -6.41 5.57
N CYS A 175 6.59 -6.13 4.35
CA CYS A 175 5.37 -6.60 3.74
C CYS A 175 5.63 -6.95 2.26
N SER A 176 4.55 -7.28 1.57
CA SER A 176 4.47 -7.50 0.14
C SER A 176 3.43 -6.55 -0.46
N ALA A 177 3.50 -6.38 -1.77
CA ALA A 177 2.53 -5.57 -2.50
C ALA A 177 2.43 -5.96 -3.98
N THR A 178 1.49 -5.33 -4.68
CA THR A 178 1.22 -5.59 -6.09
C THR A 178 1.05 -4.29 -6.88
N VAL A 179 1.74 -4.17 -8.02
CA VAL A 179 1.55 -3.07 -8.96
C VAL A 179 0.17 -3.18 -9.60
N VAL A 180 -0.64 -2.14 -9.47
CA VAL A 180 -2.02 -2.09 -9.97
C VAL A 180 -2.19 -1.01 -11.01
N LYS A 181 -3.09 -1.21 -11.97
CA LYS A 181 -3.37 -0.24 -13.03
C LYS A 181 -3.91 1.05 -12.43
N ASP A 182 -3.57 2.17 -13.04
CA ASP A 182 -4.10 3.48 -12.70
C ASP A 182 -5.04 3.97 -13.83
N PRO A 183 -6.35 4.11 -13.58
CA PRO A 183 -7.28 4.66 -14.57
C PRO A 183 -6.96 6.10 -14.99
N ALA A 184 -6.37 6.90 -14.10
CA ALA A 184 -5.97 8.28 -14.40
C ALA A 184 -4.72 8.35 -15.28
N ASN A 185 -3.84 7.34 -15.19
CA ASN A 185 -2.60 7.25 -15.97
C ASN A 185 -2.45 5.88 -16.68
N PRO A 186 -3.27 5.58 -17.71
CA PRO A 186 -3.29 4.25 -18.32
C PRO A 186 -1.96 3.83 -18.94
N GLY A 187 -1.44 2.67 -18.52
CA GLY A 187 -0.15 2.14 -18.97
C GLY A 187 1.07 2.82 -18.35
N LYS A 188 0.84 3.76 -17.42
CA LYS A 188 1.87 4.53 -16.72
C LYS A 188 1.63 4.59 -15.22
N SER A 189 1.04 3.54 -14.66
CA SER A 189 0.69 3.52 -13.24
C SER A 189 1.92 3.62 -12.34
N ASN A 190 1.79 4.44 -11.29
CA ASN A 190 2.67 4.49 -10.13
C ASN A 190 1.94 4.00 -8.86
N MET A 191 0.85 3.23 -9.03
CA MET A 191 0.02 2.74 -7.95
C MET A 191 0.42 1.32 -7.51
N VAL A 192 0.49 1.13 -6.20
CA VAL A 192 0.83 -0.15 -5.56
C VAL A 192 -0.25 -0.49 -4.53
N TRP A 193 -0.80 -1.69 -4.60
CA TRP A 193 -1.76 -2.23 -3.65
C TRP A 193 -1.07 -3.04 -2.55
N THR A 194 -1.42 -2.81 -1.30
CA THR A 194 -0.91 -3.54 -0.13
C THR A 194 -1.97 -3.65 0.97
N ALA A 195 -1.62 -4.11 2.16
CA ALA A 195 -2.52 -4.16 3.32
C ALA A 195 -2.49 -2.83 4.08
N GLY A 196 -3.61 -2.49 4.74
CA GLY A 196 -3.72 -1.31 5.59
C GLY A 196 -2.69 -1.29 6.72
N HIS A 197 -2.44 -2.45 7.30
CA HIS A 197 -1.45 -2.61 8.37
C HIS A 197 0.00 -2.57 7.90
N CYS A 198 0.27 -2.61 6.59
CA CYS A 198 1.62 -2.38 6.07
C CYS A 198 1.95 -0.88 6.00
N VAL A 199 0.95 -0.01 6.20
CA VAL A 199 1.12 1.45 6.08
C VAL A 199 0.68 2.24 7.32
N HIS A 200 -0.20 1.66 8.15
CA HIS A 200 -0.78 2.34 9.31
C HIS A 200 -1.01 1.38 10.48
N ALA A 201 -0.66 1.79 11.70
CA ALA A 201 -0.78 1.00 12.94
C ALA A 201 -2.23 0.85 13.48
N GLY A 202 -3.24 1.00 12.62
CA GLY A 202 -4.66 0.95 12.96
C GLY A 202 -5.07 1.89 14.11
N LYS A 203 -5.93 1.38 15.00
CA LYS A 203 -6.56 2.12 16.09
C LYS A 203 -5.56 2.77 17.04
N SER A 204 -4.45 2.12 17.34
CA SER A 204 -3.55 2.51 18.43
C SER A 204 -2.37 3.39 18.01
N GLY A 205 -2.21 3.66 16.72
CA GLY A 205 -1.10 4.46 16.20
C GLY A 205 -1.44 5.23 14.93
N GLY A 206 -0.42 5.58 14.18
CA GLY A 206 -0.49 6.39 12.97
C GLY A 206 0.21 5.73 11.78
N TRP A 207 0.57 6.55 10.79
CA TRP A 207 1.32 6.13 9.62
C TRP A 207 2.71 5.61 9.98
N TYR A 208 3.14 4.54 9.29
CA TYR A 208 4.52 4.12 9.28
C TYR A 208 5.38 5.08 8.45
N ARG A 209 6.69 5.01 8.67
CA ARG A 209 7.67 5.92 8.08
C ARG A 209 8.53 5.20 7.08
N ASN A 210 9.21 5.97 6.22
CA ASN A 210 10.18 5.48 5.26
C ASN A 210 9.63 4.35 4.36
N ILE A 211 8.35 4.44 3.99
CA ILE A 211 7.68 3.38 3.24
C ILE A 211 8.23 3.35 1.80
N ALA A 212 8.74 2.21 1.38
CA ALA A 212 9.25 1.97 0.04
C ALA A 212 8.79 0.63 -0.52
N PHE A 213 8.61 0.58 -1.83
CA PHE A 213 8.29 -0.60 -2.62
C PHE A 213 9.48 -0.98 -3.50
N VAL A 214 9.84 -2.26 -3.51
CA VAL A 214 10.93 -2.81 -4.31
C VAL A 214 10.35 -3.87 -5.27
N PRO A 215 10.05 -3.50 -6.53
CA PRO A 215 9.57 -4.45 -7.52
C PRO A 215 10.64 -5.48 -7.85
N SER A 216 10.23 -6.75 -7.98
CA SER A 216 11.13 -7.87 -8.28
C SER A 216 12.35 -7.94 -7.34
N TYR A 217 12.13 -7.69 -6.05
CA TYR A 217 13.18 -7.86 -5.03
C TYR A 217 13.79 -9.26 -5.11
N ASN A 218 15.13 -9.31 -5.10
CA ASN A 218 15.92 -10.52 -5.29
C ASN A 218 15.45 -11.33 -6.52
N ASP A 219 15.37 -10.66 -7.68
CA ASP A 219 14.84 -11.20 -8.93
C ASP A 219 15.44 -12.56 -9.33
N ALA A 220 16.71 -12.80 -8.99
CA ALA A 220 17.43 -14.04 -9.28
C ALA A 220 17.22 -15.14 -8.22
N ALA A 221 16.41 -14.89 -7.19
CA ALA A 221 16.16 -15.78 -6.05
C ALA A 221 17.45 -16.26 -5.35
N MET A 222 18.43 -15.38 -5.21
CA MET A 222 19.69 -15.66 -4.54
C MET A 222 19.45 -16.09 -3.09
N GLU A 223 20.30 -16.97 -2.58
CA GLU A 223 20.28 -17.36 -1.17
C GLU A 223 20.70 -16.18 -0.28
N THR A 224 20.26 -16.19 0.98
CA THR A 224 20.57 -15.12 1.94
C THR A 224 22.08 -14.84 2.06
N SER A 225 22.92 -15.87 2.04
CA SER A 225 24.39 -15.72 2.06
C SER A 225 24.98 -15.08 0.80
N GLU A 226 24.29 -15.17 -0.34
CA GLU A 226 24.71 -14.53 -1.59
C GLU A 226 24.27 -13.06 -1.65
N LEU A 227 23.20 -12.72 -0.92
CA LEU A 227 22.74 -11.33 -0.75
C LEU A 227 23.68 -10.52 0.14
N GLU A 228 24.41 -11.16 1.05
CA GLU A 228 25.44 -10.52 1.86
C GLU A 228 26.56 -9.95 0.97
N GLY A 229 26.61 -8.62 0.85
CA GLY A 229 27.56 -7.92 -0.03
C GLY A 229 27.15 -7.87 -1.51
N ALA A 230 25.94 -8.31 -1.87
CA ALA A 230 25.41 -8.12 -3.22
C ALA A 230 25.23 -6.63 -3.53
N ALA A 231 25.58 -6.23 -4.75
CA ALA A 231 25.32 -4.88 -5.22
C ALA A 231 23.82 -4.57 -5.23
N ARG A 232 23.44 -3.32 -4.92
CA ARG A 232 22.04 -2.91 -4.81
C ARG A 232 21.23 -3.21 -6.07
N GLU A 233 21.84 -3.10 -7.24
CA GLU A 233 21.20 -3.36 -8.54
C GLU A 233 20.92 -4.85 -8.77
N LYS A 234 21.57 -5.75 -8.01
CA LYS A 234 21.25 -7.19 -8.03
C LYS A 234 20.08 -7.52 -7.11
N VAL A 235 19.97 -6.81 -5.99
CA VAL A 235 18.91 -7.00 -4.99
C VAL A 235 17.62 -6.31 -5.40
N ALA A 236 17.72 -5.10 -5.97
CA ALA A 236 16.63 -4.25 -6.42
C ALA A 236 16.86 -3.81 -7.88
N PRO A 237 16.75 -4.73 -8.86
CA PRO A 237 17.10 -4.44 -10.26
C PRO A 237 16.24 -3.36 -10.92
N TYR A 238 15.04 -3.12 -10.39
CA TYR A 238 14.13 -2.06 -10.82
C TYR A 238 14.05 -0.88 -9.85
N GLY A 239 15.04 -0.77 -8.97
CA GLY A 239 15.20 0.32 -8.04
C GLY A 239 14.25 0.26 -6.84
N VAL A 240 14.36 1.28 -6.00
CA VAL A 240 13.53 1.47 -4.80
C VAL A 240 12.56 2.63 -5.05
N TRP A 241 11.27 2.37 -4.84
CA TRP A 241 10.18 3.30 -5.13
C TRP A 241 9.55 3.75 -3.81
N TRP A 242 9.76 5.01 -3.45
CA TRP A 242 9.27 5.59 -2.20
C TRP A 242 7.83 6.02 -2.33
N ALA A 243 7.01 5.68 -1.34
CA ALA A 243 5.64 6.16 -1.28
C ALA A 243 5.62 7.68 -1.04
N ASP A 244 5.12 8.45 -1.99
CA ASP A 244 4.84 9.87 -1.79
C ASP A 244 3.40 10.11 -1.34
N TRP A 245 2.55 9.07 -1.41
CA TRP A 245 1.25 9.03 -0.76
C TRP A 245 0.87 7.61 -0.33
N ALA A 246 0.15 7.52 0.78
CA ALA A 246 -0.46 6.30 1.27
C ALA A 246 -1.90 6.57 1.69
N GLN A 247 -2.81 5.66 1.37
CA GLN A 247 -4.19 5.70 1.82
C GLN A 247 -4.67 4.30 2.18
N THR A 248 -5.28 4.17 3.35
CA THR A 248 -5.95 2.95 3.84
C THR A 248 -7.41 3.27 4.17
N SER A 249 -8.20 2.26 4.52
CA SER A 249 -9.61 2.45 4.87
C SER A 249 -9.78 3.15 6.22
N ASP A 250 -10.83 3.95 6.36
CA ASP A 250 -11.21 4.57 7.64
C ASP A 250 -11.53 3.51 8.70
N GLN A 251 -12.08 2.37 8.28
CA GLN A 251 -12.38 1.24 9.13
C GLN A 251 -11.10 0.64 9.72
N TRP A 252 -10.04 0.49 8.91
CA TRP A 252 -8.74 0.06 9.40
C TRP A 252 -8.17 1.04 10.43
N ILE A 253 -8.21 2.34 10.15
CA ILE A 253 -7.72 3.38 11.09
C ILE A 253 -8.53 3.38 12.39
N ALA A 254 -9.84 3.14 12.32
CA ALA A 254 -10.71 3.18 13.49
C ALA A 254 -10.65 1.91 14.35
N GLN A 255 -10.47 0.75 13.72
CA GLN A 255 -10.69 -0.56 14.35
C GLN A 255 -9.44 -1.45 14.36
N GLY A 256 -8.56 -1.30 13.37
CA GLY A 256 -7.43 -2.19 13.14
C GLY A 256 -6.55 -2.36 14.38
N GLY A 257 -6.27 -3.61 14.75
CA GLY A 257 -5.35 -3.97 15.83
C GLY A 257 -4.11 -4.66 15.29
N GLN A 258 -3.02 -4.73 16.08
CA GLN A 258 -1.81 -5.50 15.75
C GLN A 258 -2.01 -7.02 15.83
N THR A 259 -3.00 -7.50 16.59
CA THR A 259 -3.38 -8.92 16.67
C THR A 259 -4.89 -9.06 16.66
N GLY A 260 -5.40 -10.28 16.51
CA GLY A 260 -6.82 -10.60 16.75
C GLY A 260 -7.81 -10.28 15.63
N GLY A 261 -7.35 -9.99 14.41
CA GLY A 261 -8.22 -9.89 13.23
C GLY A 261 -9.13 -8.67 13.17
N ASP A 262 -9.17 -7.82 14.20
CA ASP A 262 -9.95 -6.58 14.21
C ASP A 262 -9.62 -5.71 13.00
N GLY A 263 -10.67 -5.29 12.27
CA GLY A 263 -10.53 -4.46 11.05
C GLY A 263 -9.99 -5.20 9.82
N ALA A 264 -9.66 -6.50 9.90
CA ALA A 264 -9.05 -7.26 8.79
C ALA A 264 -9.91 -7.29 7.52
N SER A 265 -11.23 -7.16 7.65
CA SER A 265 -12.16 -7.08 6.51
C SER A 265 -11.99 -5.80 5.68
N TYR A 266 -11.30 -4.80 6.21
CA TYR A 266 -10.99 -3.53 5.57
C TYR A 266 -9.47 -3.24 5.52
N ASP A 267 -8.65 -4.27 5.73
CA ASP A 267 -7.19 -4.17 5.79
C ASP A 267 -6.57 -4.19 4.40
N PHE A 268 -6.75 -3.07 3.71
CA PHE A 268 -6.21 -2.80 2.38
C PHE A 268 -5.74 -1.36 2.30
N ALA A 269 -4.72 -1.11 1.48
CA ALA A 269 -4.19 0.21 1.22
C ALA A 269 -3.68 0.35 -0.20
N VAL A 270 -3.62 1.59 -0.65
CA VAL A 270 -3.06 2.00 -1.91
C VAL A 270 -1.95 3.01 -1.65
N LEU A 271 -0.79 2.74 -2.23
CA LEU A 271 0.35 3.65 -2.27
C LEU A 271 0.42 4.27 -3.67
N HIS A 272 0.74 5.56 -3.74
CA HIS A 272 1.38 6.15 -4.92
C HIS A 272 2.87 6.25 -4.63
N VAL A 273 3.71 5.87 -5.60
CA VAL A 273 5.16 5.80 -5.40
C VAL A 273 5.94 6.56 -6.47
N LYS A 274 7.16 6.96 -6.11
CA LYS A 274 8.14 7.58 -7.01
C LYS A 274 9.53 6.98 -6.81
N PRO A 275 10.37 6.93 -7.85
CA PRO A 275 11.71 6.36 -7.72
C PRO A 275 12.60 7.21 -6.81
N GLU A 276 13.47 6.57 -6.01
CA GLU A 276 14.37 7.24 -5.05
C GLU A 276 15.24 8.34 -5.69
N ALA A 277 15.79 8.07 -6.88
CA ALA A 277 16.79 8.92 -7.54
C ALA A 277 16.27 9.62 -8.81
N GLY A 278 15.05 10.17 -8.79
CA GLY A 278 14.50 10.95 -9.91
C GLY A 278 14.18 10.14 -11.19
N GLY A 279 14.39 8.82 -11.16
CA GLY A 279 14.02 7.89 -12.22
C GLY A 279 14.68 8.16 -13.58
N ASN A 280 14.38 7.30 -14.55
CA ASN A 280 14.72 7.52 -15.97
C ASN A 280 13.53 8.16 -16.74
N GLY A 281 12.59 8.78 -16.02
CA GLY A 281 11.35 9.31 -16.56
C GLY A 281 10.26 8.27 -16.84
N LYS A 282 10.50 6.97 -16.58
CA LYS A 282 9.47 5.94 -16.67
C LYS A 282 8.66 5.87 -15.37
N SER A 283 7.38 5.57 -15.51
CA SER A 283 6.52 5.12 -14.41
C SER A 283 6.92 3.73 -13.90
N LEU A 284 6.33 3.34 -12.78
CA LEU A 284 6.50 2.01 -12.21
C LEU A 284 6.00 0.93 -13.19
N GLU A 285 4.80 1.08 -13.73
CA GLU A 285 4.22 0.15 -14.71
C GLU A 285 5.10 -0.01 -15.96
N GLU A 286 5.65 1.08 -16.50
CA GLU A 286 6.59 1.03 -17.63
C GLU A 286 7.92 0.37 -17.26
N THR A 287 8.33 0.46 -16.00
CA THR A 287 9.57 -0.15 -15.50
C THR A 287 9.42 -1.65 -15.33
N VAL A 288 8.32 -2.11 -14.72
CA VAL A 288 8.07 -3.55 -14.49
C VAL A 288 7.40 -4.24 -15.67
N GLY A 289 6.87 -3.46 -16.63
CA GLY A 289 6.22 -3.95 -17.85
C GLY A 289 4.81 -4.49 -17.66
N SER A 290 4.23 -4.38 -16.46
CA SER A 290 2.86 -4.84 -16.19
C SER A 290 2.26 -4.26 -14.91
N ALA A 291 0.94 -4.04 -14.94
CA ALA A 291 0.13 -3.83 -13.75
C ALA A 291 -1.18 -4.63 -13.81
N LEU A 292 -1.69 -5.09 -12.66
CA LEU A 292 -2.95 -5.83 -12.59
C LEU A 292 -4.16 -4.87 -12.51
N PRO A 293 -5.27 -5.14 -13.21
CA PRO A 293 -6.53 -4.48 -12.88
C PRO A 293 -6.99 -4.93 -11.50
N VAL A 294 -7.61 -4.02 -10.74
CA VAL A 294 -8.26 -4.34 -9.47
C VAL A 294 -9.74 -4.60 -9.71
N ASN A 295 -10.25 -5.72 -9.17
CA ASN A 295 -11.66 -6.07 -9.25
C ASN A 295 -12.38 -5.74 -7.94
N PHE A 296 -13.04 -4.58 -7.90
CA PHE A 296 -13.86 -4.10 -6.78
C PHE A 296 -15.25 -4.73 -6.69
N ASN A 297 -15.59 -5.62 -7.63
CA ASN A 297 -16.74 -6.51 -7.53
C ASN A 297 -16.23 -7.93 -7.31
N ALA A 298 -15.42 -8.11 -6.26
CA ALA A 298 -14.74 -9.36 -5.99
C ALA A 298 -15.76 -10.52 -5.89
N PRO A 299 -15.60 -11.59 -6.69
CA PRO A 299 -16.59 -12.66 -6.86
C PRO A 299 -16.97 -13.32 -5.54
N ALA A 300 -18.21 -13.80 -5.41
CA ALA A 300 -18.56 -14.60 -4.23
C ALA A 300 -17.73 -15.89 -4.20
N VAL A 301 -17.37 -16.37 -3.00
CA VAL A 301 -16.56 -17.58 -2.81
C VAL A 301 -17.00 -18.77 -3.69
N PRO A 302 -18.31 -19.11 -3.80
CA PRO A 302 -18.75 -20.23 -4.64
C PRO A 302 -18.41 -20.10 -6.13
N ASP A 303 -18.22 -18.87 -6.61
CA ASP A 303 -17.95 -18.56 -8.03
C ASP A 303 -16.45 -18.51 -8.34
N VAL A 304 -15.58 -18.64 -7.32
CA VAL A 304 -14.13 -18.64 -7.49
C VAL A 304 -13.63 -20.08 -7.58
N ALA A 305 -13.18 -20.47 -8.77
CA ALA A 305 -12.61 -21.79 -8.99
C ALA A 305 -11.24 -21.97 -8.31
N SER A 306 -10.40 -20.93 -8.35
CA SER A 306 -9.07 -20.91 -7.75
C SER A 306 -8.60 -19.48 -7.55
N MET A 307 -7.76 -19.28 -6.55
CA MET A 307 -7.13 -18.00 -6.22
C MET A 307 -5.66 -18.23 -5.90
N LYS A 308 -4.81 -17.29 -6.33
CA LYS A 308 -3.37 -17.34 -6.13
C LYS A 308 -2.89 -16.18 -5.27
N ALA A 309 -2.36 -16.46 -4.09
CA ALA A 309 -1.70 -15.47 -3.23
C ALA A 309 -0.20 -15.44 -3.50
N ILE A 310 0.41 -14.25 -3.58
CA ILE A 310 1.83 -14.06 -3.91
C ILE A 310 2.46 -13.10 -2.90
N GLY A 311 3.63 -13.42 -2.34
CA GLY A 311 4.31 -12.54 -1.38
C GLY A 311 5.70 -13.03 -0.95
N TYR A 312 6.34 -12.26 -0.05
CA TYR A 312 7.66 -12.48 0.55
C TYR A 312 7.51 -12.87 2.03
N PRO A 313 7.16 -14.12 2.37
CA PRO A 313 7.12 -14.58 3.75
C PRO A 313 8.50 -14.48 4.41
N ALA A 314 8.56 -13.97 5.64
CA ALA A 314 9.75 -13.51 6.35
C ALA A 314 10.02 -14.28 7.66
N ALA A 315 9.00 -14.78 8.34
CA ALA A 315 9.20 -15.69 9.47
C ALA A 315 9.51 -17.13 9.02
N ALA A 316 10.26 -17.84 9.88
CA ALA A 316 10.65 -19.23 9.68
C ALA A 316 9.45 -20.14 9.32
N PRO A 317 9.61 -21.06 8.35
CA PRO A 317 10.86 -21.49 7.73
C PRO A 317 11.35 -20.60 6.58
N PHE A 318 10.68 -19.47 6.31
CA PHE A 318 11.11 -18.49 5.32
C PHE A 318 12.05 -17.46 5.94
N ASP A 319 12.72 -16.68 5.10
CA ASP A 319 13.71 -15.66 5.49
C ASP A 319 13.43 -14.28 4.90
N GLY A 320 12.31 -14.12 4.19
CA GLY A 320 11.89 -12.86 3.59
C GLY A 320 12.56 -12.56 2.27
N GLN A 321 13.53 -13.37 1.83
CA GLN A 321 14.40 -12.98 0.72
C GLN A 321 13.89 -13.44 -0.64
N LYS A 322 12.94 -14.37 -0.70
CA LYS A 322 12.42 -14.94 -1.94
C LYS A 322 10.91 -14.79 -2.06
N LEU A 323 10.44 -14.81 -3.30
CA LEU A 323 9.03 -14.68 -3.63
C LEU A 323 8.39 -16.07 -3.64
N TYR A 324 7.26 -16.19 -2.97
CA TYR A 324 6.46 -17.41 -2.89
C TYR A 324 5.03 -17.18 -3.36
N GLN A 325 4.35 -18.28 -3.67
CA GLN A 325 2.94 -18.28 -4.01
C GLN A 325 2.22 -19.49 -3.43
N CYS A 326 0.95 -19.31 -3.09
CA CYS A 326 0.00 -20.38 -2.78
C CYS A 326 -1.14 -20.32 -3.78
N GLN A 327 -1.67 -21.47 -4.18
CA GLN A 327 -2.85 -21.55 -5.02
C GLN A 327 -3.84 -22.55 -4.43
N ASP A 328 -5.07 -22.08 -4.18
CA ASP A 328 -6.12 -22.89 -3.58
C ASP A 328 -7.51 -22.41 -4.04
N LYS A 329 -8.56 -23.17 -3.72
CA LYS A 329 -9.94 -22.72 -3.83
C LYS A 329 -10.33 -21.99 -2.54
N PRO A 330 -10.84 -20.75 -2.61
CA PRO A 330 -11.15 -20.01 -1.39
C PRO A 330 -12.38 -20.58 -0.67
N GLY A 331 -12.36 -20.47 0.67
CA GLY A 331 -13.52 -20.50 1.55
C GLY A 331 -13.83 -19.10 2.10
N ARG A 332 -14.88 -18.99 2.92
CA ARG A 332 -15.27 -17.77 3.64
C ARG A 332 -14.68 -17.77 5.04
N LEU A 333 -14.23 -16.60 5.48
CA LEU A 333 -13.93 -16.29 6.87
C LEU A 333 -14.71 -15.04 7.27
N SER A 334 -15.39 -15.06 8.42
CA SER A 334 -16.01 -13.87 9.01
C SER A 334 -15.46 -13.69 10.41
N ILE A 335 -14.92 -12.50 10.67
CA ILE A 335 -14.30 -12.15 11.97
C ILE A 335 -15.36 -11.57 12.90
N ASN A 336 -16.17 -10.65 12.38
CA ASN A 336 -17.22 -9.95 13.10
C ASN A 336 -18.51 -9.92 12.29
N ALA A 337 -19.63 -10.10 12.97
CA ALA A 337 -20.96 -10.05 12.40
C ALA A 337 -21.38 -8.74 11.74
N SER A 338 -20.72 -7.61 12.00
CA SER A 338 -20.99 -6.38 11.26
C SER A 338 -20.24 -6.25 9.93
N ASP A 339 -19.23 -7.10 9.71
CA ASP A 339 -18.22 -6.84 8.69
C ASP A 339 -18.34 -7.77 7.48
N PRO A 340 -17.83 -7.36 6.30
CA PRO A 340 -17.79 -8.22 5.13
C PRO A 340 -17.00 -9.50 5.38
N THR A 341 -17.49 -10.63 4.88
CA THR A 341 -16.72 -11.88 4.87
C THR A 341 -15.45 -11.72 4.04
N MET A 342 -14.34 -12.25 4.54
CA MET A 342 -13.05 -12.36 3.88
C MET A 342 -12.96 -13.65 3.05
N TYR A 343 -12.01 -13.70 2.12
CA TYR A 343 -11.54 -14.96 1.54
C TYR A 343 -10.57 -15.64 2.49
N ARG A 344 -10.58 -16.98 2.54
CA ARG A 344 -9.56 -17.78 3.23
C ARG A 344 -9.09 -18.92 2.33
N ILE A 345 -7.78 -19.11 2.24
CA ILE A 345 -7.14 -20.20 1.48
C ILE A 345 -6.16 -20.95 2.37
N GLY A 346 -5.93 -22.23 2.09
CA GLY A 346 -4.76 -22.94 2.60
C GLY A 346 -3.49 -22.28 2.05
N CYS A 347 -2.54 -21.98 2.93
CA CYS A 347 -1.25 -21.41 2.54
C CYS A 347 -0.28 -21.39 3.74
N THR A 348 0.94 -21.89 3.55
CA THR A 348 1.97 -21.89 4.60
C THR A 348 2.85 -20.64 4.63
N MET A 349 2.65 -19.66 3.73
CA MET A 349 3.37 -18.38 3.82
C MET A 349 3.11 -17.71 5.17
N THR A 350 4.19 -17.15 5.75
CA THR A 350 4.21 -16.52 7.08
C THR A 350 4.10 -14.98 6.99
N GLY A 351 4.31 -14.27 8.11
CA GLY A 351 4.40 -12.81 8.14
C GLY A 351 5.40 -12.27 7.12
N GLY A 352 5.24 -11.02 6.67
CA GLY A 352 5.94 -10.47 5.51
C GLY A 352 5.24 -10.75 4.15
N SER A 353 4.46 -11.83 4.06
CA SER A 353 3.55 -12.04 2.92
C SER A 353 2.34 -11.09 2.91
N SER A 354 2.08 -10.42 4.05
CA SER A 354 1.08 -9.38 4.23
C SER A 354 1.09 -8.33 3.13
N GLY A 355 -0.08 -7.94 2.64
CA GLY A 355 -0.26 -7.01 1.53
C GLY A 355 -0.01 -7.60 0.14
N GLY A 356 0.59 -8.81 0.06
CA GLY A 356 0.79 -9.54 -1.18
C GLY A 356 -0.54 -9.80 -1.91
N GLY A 357 -0.55 -9.61 -3.23
CA GLY A 357 -1.78 -9.63 -4.01
C GLY A 357 -2.35 -11.03 -4.20
N TRP A 358 -3.68 -11.12 -4.15
CA TRP A 358 -4.44 -12.32 -4.47
C TRP A 358 -5.08 -12.18 -5.84
N VAL A 359 -4.72 -13.08 -6.74
CA VAL A 359 -5.10 -13.04 -8.15
C VAL A 359 -6.12 -14.14 -8.44
N ALA A 360 -7.22 -13.75 -9.07
CA ALA A 360 -8.21 -14.68 -9.62
C ALA A 360 -8.66 -14.22 -11.02
N THR A 361 -9.48 -15.04 -11.68
CA THR A 361 -10.09 -14.66 -12.96
C THR A 361 -11.08 -13.52 -12.75
N GLY A 362 -10.81 -12.38 -13.37
CA GLY A 362 -11.70 -11.22 -13.40
C GLY A 362 -12.89 -11.42 -14.33
N SER A 363 -13.80 -10.44 -14.34
CA SER A 363 -15.03 -10.48 -15.15
C SER A 363 -14.80 -10.53 -16.66
N ASP A 364 -13.62 -10.12 -17.12
CA ASP A 364 -13.20 -10.17 -18.53
C ASP A 364 -12.48 -11.47 -18.91
N GLY A 365 -12.42 -12.44 -17.98
CA GLY A 365 -11.72 -13.71 -18.16
C GLY A 365 -10.20 -13.62 -17.98
N LYS A 366 -9.65 -12.45 -17.64
CA LYS A 366 -8.20 -12.24 -17.44
C LYS A 366 -7.84 -12.19 -15.95
N PRO A 367 -6.57 -12.37 -15.58
CA PRO A 367 -6.14 -12.21 -14.19
C PRO A 367 -6.41 -10.80 -13.66
N ALA A 368 -6.99 -10.71 -12.46
CA ALA A 368 -7.23 -9.48 -11.75
C ALA A 368 -6.89 -9.64 -10.26
N LEU A 369 -6.49 -8.54 -9.63
CA LEU A 369 -6.36 -8.47 -8.18
C LEU A 369 -7.76 -8.48 -7.56
N VAL A 370 -8.04 -9.42 -6.66
CA VAL A 370 -9.36 -9.58 -6.00
C VAL A 370 -9.30 -9.46 -4.47
N SER A 371 -8.09 -9.46 -3.90
CA SER A 371 -7.81 -9.37 -2.47
C SER A 371 -6.30 -9.12 -2.24
N ASN A 372 -5.89 -8.90 -1.00
CA ASN A 372 -4.50 -8.99 -0.54
C ASN A 372 -4.40 -9.90 0.69
N THR A 373 -3.20 -10.37 1.03
CA THR A 373 -2.97 -11.04 2.32
C THR A 373 -3.16 -10.02 3.45
N SER A 374 -3.96 -10.35 4.46
CA SER A 374 -4.22 -9.47 5.61
C SER A 374 -3.81 -10.15 6.91
N ILE A 375 -4.35 -11.34 7.16
CA ILE A 375 -4.13 -12.08 8.40
C ILE A 375 -3.82 -13.55 8.11
N GLY A 376 -3.18 -14.19 9.08
CA GLY A 376 -2.97 -15.61 9.14
C GLY A 376 -3.02 -16.11 10.59
N PRO A 377 -3.11 -17.42 10.80
CA PRO A 377 -3.02 -18.02 12.12
C PRO A 377 -1.62 -17.82 12.70
N VAL A 378 -1.52 -17.77 14.03
CA VAL A 378 -0.22 -17.79 14.74
C VAL A 378 0.62 -18.99 14.29
N THR A 379 -0.03 -20.14 14.05
CA THR A 379 0.58 -21.32 13.45
C THR A 379 0.32 -21.35 11.95
N SER A 380 1.31 -21.12 11.10
CA SER A 380 1.18 -21.12 9.63
C SER A 380 0.28 -22.26 9.09
N GLY A 381 -0.51 -22.01 8.05
CA GLY A 381 -1.37 -23.04 7.44
C GLY A 381 -2.52 -22.51 6.60
N TRP A 382 -3.01 -21.31 6.89
CA TRP A 382 -3.96 -20.61 6.02
C TRP A 382 -3.66 -19.12 6.00
N LEU A 383 -4.12 -18.42 4.97
CA LEU A 383 -4.13 -16.96 4.93
C LEU A 383 -5.54 -16.48 4.63
N ALA A 384 -5.88 -15.28 5.08
CA ALA A 384 -7.13 -14.61 4.74
C ALA A 384 -6.89 -13.19 4.25
N GLY A 385 -7.80 -12.75 3.38
CA GLY A 385 -7.73 -11.47 2.72
C GLY A 385 -9.10 -10.82 2.52
N PRO A 386 -9.20 -9.48 2.62
CA PRO A 386 -10.47 -8.78 2.47
C PRO A 386 -11.01 -8.91 1.05
N ARG A 387 -12.33 -9.04 0.93
CA ARG A 387 -12.99 -8.91 -0.36
C ARG A 387 -12.99 -7.43 -0.77
N LEU A 388 -12.46 -7.14 -1.95
CA LEU A 388 -12.39 -5.76 -2.44
C LEU A 388 -13.78 -5.30 -2.92
N GLY A 389 -14.35 -4.35 -2.18
CA GLY A 389 -15.69 -3.78 -2.40
C GLY A 389 -15.67 -2.27 -2.62
N LYS A 390 -16.75 -1.60 -2.22
CA LYS A 390 -16.93 -0.15 -2.43
C LYS A 390 -15.86 0.66 -1.71
N GLU A 391 -15.58 0.34 -0.46
CA GLU A 391 -14.61 1.04 0.39
C GLU A 391 -13.20 0.95 -0.21
N ALA A 392 -12.84 -0.24 -0.72
CA ALA A 392 -11.59 -0.49 -1.44
C ALA A 392 -11.51 0.33 -2.74
N LYS A 393 -12.64 0.46 -3.45
CA LYS A 393 -12.72 1.30 -4.66
C LYS A 393 -12.56 2.78 -4.35
N ASP A 394 -13.23 3.27 -3.30
CA ASP A 394 -13.20 4.67 -2.93
C ASP A 394 -11.76 5.13 -2.59
N ILE A 395 -10.99 4.32 -1.85
CA ILE A 395 -9.58 4.67 -1.56
C ILE A 395 -8.73 4.64 -2.83
N PHE A 396 -8.96 3.69 -3.72
CA PHE A 396 -8.20 3.53 -4.95
C PHE A 396 -8.45 4.69 -5.92
N ASP A 397 -9.72 5.03 -6.12
CA ASP A 397 -10.12 6.18 -6.94
C ASP A 397 -9.54 7.47 -6.36
N SER A 398 -9.61 7.66 -5.03
CA SER A 398 -9.04 8.83 -4.34
C SER A 398 -7.54 9.00 -4.62
N VAL A 399 -6.75 7.91 -4.55
CA VAL A 399 -5.32 7.98 -4.87
C VAL A 399 -5.10 8.22 -6.36
N SER A 400 -5.81 7.52 -7.25
CA SER A 400 -5.72 7.69 -8.71
C SER A 400 -6.03 9.13 -9.14
N GLU A 401 -7.14 9.69 -8.64
CA GLU A 401 -7.60 11.05 -8.98
C GLU A 401 -6.62 12.13 -8.48
N LYS A 402 -6.03 11.93 -7.29
CA LYS A 402 -5.04 12.87 -6.71
C LYS A 402 -3.84 13.10 -7.63
N TYR A 403 -3.48 12.11 -8.45
CA TYR A 403 -2.31 12.14 -9.34
C TYR A 403 -2.70 12.22 -10.83
N THR A 404 -3.92 12.68 -11.14
CA THR A 404 -4.35 12.87 -12.52
C THR A 404 -3.56 13.99 -13.20
N GLY A 405 -2.99 13.69 -14.38
CA GLY A 405 -2.35 14.69 -15.25
C GLY A 405 -0.90 15.05 -14.91
N GLN A 406 -0.22 14.19 -14.14
CA GLN A 406 1.22 14.31 -13.85
C GLN A 406 2.09 13.55 -14.85
#